data_AF-A0A963CJP7-F1
#
_entry.id   AF-A0A963CJP7-F1
#
_cell.length_a   1.000
_cell.length_b   1.000
_cell.length_c   1.000
_cell.angle_alpha   90.00
_cell.angle_beta   90.00
_cell.angle_gamma   90.00
#
_symmetry.space_group_name_H-M   'P 1'
#
loop_
_entity.id
_entity.type
_entity.pdbx_description
1 polymer ?
#
loop_
_entity_poly.entity_id
_entity_poly.type
_entity_poly.pdbx_seq_one_letter_code
_entity_poly.pdbx_strand_id
1 'polypeptide(L)'
;MSAKEVRFGDDARQRMLAGVNILANAVKVTLGPKGRNVVLEKSFGAPTITKDGVSVAKEIELSDKFENMGAQMVKEVASHTSDVAGDGTT
;
A
#
# COMPACT_ATOMS: atom_id res chain seq x y z
N MET A 1 -3.52 0.50 29.64
CA MET A 1 -3.91 0.39 28.22
C MET A 1 -3.92 1.79 27.61
N SER A 2 -3.43 1.97 26.40
CA SER A 2 -3.55 3.24 25.69
C SER A 2 -5.01 3.52 25.32
N ALA A 3 -5.40 4.80 25.35
CA ALA A 3 -6.73 5.21 24.92
C ALA A 3 -6.96 4.84 23.45
N LYS A 4 -8.20 4.45 23.11
CA LYS A 4 -8.62 4.11 21.75
C LYS A 4 -9.37 5.27 21.13
N GLU A 5 -9.00 5.64 19.91
CA GLU A 5 -9.78 6.55 19.09
C GLU A 5 -10.81 5.73 18.30
N VAL A 6 -12.05 6.19 18.29
CA VAL A 6 -13.16 5.50 17.61
C VAL A 6 -13.84 6.48 16.68
N ARG A 7 -13.99 6.08 15.41
CA ARG A 7 -14.64 6.84 14.34
C ARG A 7 -15.77 6.02 13.73
N PHE A 8 -16.80 6.68 13.23
CA PHE A 8 -18.00 6.05 12.71
C PHE A 8 -18.42 6.63 11.36
N GLY A 9 -19.22 5.87 10.61
CA GLY A 9 -19.89 6.34 9.40
C GLY A 9 -18.92 6.81 8.32
N ASP A 10 -19.26 7.95 7.71
CA ASP A 10 -18.54 8.48 6.55
C ASP A 10 -17.11 8.92 6.86
N ASP A 11 -16.87 9.52 8.03
CA ASP A 11 -15.53 9.97 8.41
C ASP A 11 -14.53 8.80 8.49
N ALA A 12 -14.94 7.67 9.07
CA ALA A 12 -14.12 6.46 9.10
C ALA A 12 -13.88 5.90 7.68
N ARG A 13 -14.92 5.85 6.85
CA ARG A 13 -14.82 5.32 5.48
C ARG A 13 -13.95 6.18 4.57
N GLN A 14 -14.06 7.51 4.65
CA GLN A 14 -13.27 8.42 3.84
C GLN A 14 -11.77 8.32 4.14
N ARG A 15 -11.40 8.22 5.43
CA ARG A 15 -10.00 8.01 5.84
C ARG A 15 -9.47 6.67 5.35
N MET A 16 -10.22 5.59 5.54
CA MET A 16 -9.82 4.30 5.00
C MET A 16 -9.62 4.34 3.47
N LEU A 17 -10.56 4.97 2.75
CA LEU A 17 -10.48 5.11 1.29
C LEU A 17 -9.25 5.93 0.86
N ALA A 18 -8.88 6.98 1.60
CA ALA A 18 -7.67 7.74 1.34
C ALA A 18 -6.42 6.84 1.41
N GLY A 19 -6.32 6.00 2.44
CA GLY A 19 -5.22 5.04 2.57
C GLY A 19 -5.18 4.00 1.44
N VAL A 20 -6.34 3.45 1.08
CA VAL A 20 -6.47 2.53 -0.08
C VAL A 20 -5.99 3.21 -1.36
N ASN A 21 -6.38 4.46 -1.59
CA ASN A 21 -5.99 5.21 -2.77
C ASN A 21 -4.48 5.48 -2.80
N ILE A 22 -3.84 5.78 -1.67
CA ILE A 22 -2.39 5.96 -1.61
C ILE A 22 -1.68 4.68 -2.04
N LEU A 23 -2.06 3.53 -1.47
CA LEU A 23 -1.52 2.22 -1.85
C LEU A 23 -1.72 1.93 -3.34
N ALA A 24 -2.98 2.00 -3.81
CA ALA A 24 -3.32 1.65 -5.18
C ALA A 24 -2.66 2.59 -6.20
N ASN A 25 -2.59 3.89 -5.92
CA ASN A 25 -1.97 4.85 -6.84
C ASN A 25 -0.45 4.66 -6.94
N ALA A 26 0.21 4.27 -5.86
CA ALA A 26 1.64 3.98 -5.86
C ALA A 26 1.98 2.66 -6.56
N VAL A 27 1.13 1.63 -6.41
CA VAL A 27 1.38 0.30 -6.99
C VAL A 27 0.98 0.24 -8.46
N LYS A 28 -0.17 0.81 -8.86
CA LYS A 28 -0.69 0.67 -10.23
C LYS A 28 0.23 1.21 -11.32
N VAL A 29 1.14 2.13 -11.01
CA VAL A 29 2.07 2.69 -12.00
C VAL A 29 3.11 1.67 -12.47
N THR A 30 3.32 0.59 -11.70
CA THR A 30 4.26 -0.48 -12.05
C THR A 30 3.60 -1.59 -12.88
N LEU A 31 2.29 -1.52 -13.14
CA LEU A 31 1.54 -2.59 -13.80
C LEU A 31 1.91 -2.76 -15.28
N GLY A 32 2.11 -4.02 -15.68
CA GLY A 32 2.28 -4.44 -17.07
C GLY A 32 3.67 -4.14 -17.67
N PRO A 33 3.89 -4.52 -18.94
CA PRO A 33 5.22 -4.40 -19.57
C PRO A 33 5.69 -2.95 -19.75
N LYS A 34 4.78 -1.98 -19.65
CA LYS A 34 5.07 -0.54 -19.71
C LYS A 34 5.04 0.13 -18.33
N GLY A 35 5.12 -0.66 -17.25
CA GLY A 35 5.24 -0.15 -15.89
C GLY A 35 6.37 0.87 -15.75
N ARG A 36 6.10 1.91 -14.96
CA ARG A 36 7.04 2.99 -14.66
C ARG A 36 7.81 2.67 -13.38
N ASN A 37 8.96 3.32 -13.24
CA ASN A 37 9.79 3.17 -12.06
C ASN A 37 9.16 3.89 -10.86
N VAL A 38 9.24 3.24 -9.71
CA VAL A 38 9.02 3.84 -8.39
C VAL A 38 10.36 3.88 -7.67
N VAL A 39 10.62 4.99 -6.99
CA VAL A 39 11.85 5.22 -6.23
C VAL A 39 11.51 5.06 -4.75
N LEU A 40 12.22 4.16 -4.07
CA LEU A 40 12.06 3.86 -2.65
C LEU A 40 13.30 4.35 -1.90
N GLU A 41 13.07 5.14 -0.85
CA GLU A 41 14.13 5.63 0.02
C GLU A 41 14.80 4.47 0.78
N LYS A 42 16.10 4.61 1.06
CA LYS A 42 16.84 3.74 1.96
C LYS A 42 17.50 4.59 3.02
N SER A 43 17.53 4.11 4.26
CA SER A 43 18.17 4.82 5.38
C SER A 43 19.67 5.07 5.16
N PHE A 44 20.32 4.27 4.30
CA PHE A 44 21.73 4.42 3.94
C PHE A 44 21.95 4.08 2.47
N GLY A 45 22.85 4.82 1.81
CA GLY A 45 23.26 4.59 0.42
C GLY A 45 22.30 5.18 -0.62
N ALA A 46 22.31 4.60 -1.82
CA ALA A 46 21.45 5.04 -2.93
C ALA A 46 20.02 4.47 -2.81
N PRO A 47 19.00 5.19 -3.32
CA PRO A 47 17.62 4.71 -3.30
C PRO A 47 17.43 3.47 -4.18
N THR A 48 16.42 2.66 -3.88
CA THR A 48 16.02 1.55 -4.74
C THR A 48 15.10 2.05 -5.85
N ILE A 49 15.41 1.73 -7.09
CA ILE A 49 14.53 1.97 -8.23
C ILE A 49 13.91 0.64 -8.63
N THR A 50 12.60 0.52 -8.61
CA THR A 50 11.90 -0.74 -8.91
C THR A 50 10.68 -0.54 -9.80
N LYS A 51 10.32 -1.58 -10.54
CA LYS A 51 9.04 -1.74 -11.26
C LYS A 51 8.23 -2.91 -10.71
N ASP A 52 8.62 -3.45 -9.56
CA ASP A 52 7.90 -4.52 -8.90
C ASP A 52 6.85 -3.93 -7.94
N GLY A 53 5.58 -4.14 -8.24
CA GLY A 53 4.47 -3.65 -7.43
C GLY A 53 4.40 -4.30 -6.05
N VAL A 54 4.90 -5.54 -5.91
CA VAL A 54 4.96 -6.23 -4.61
C VAL A 54 5.96 -5.54 -3.69
N SER A 55 7.14 -5.20 -4.20
CA SER A 55 8.14 -4.41 -3.46
C SER A 55 7.60 -3.04 -3.08
N VAL A 56 6.91 -2.35 -3.98
CA VAL A 56 6.30 -1.03 -3.69
C VAL A 56 5.24 -1.14 -2.59
N ALA A 57 4.34 -2.13 -2.67
CA ALA A 57 3.29 -2.33 -1.67
C ALA A 57 3.85 -2.60 -0.26
N LYS A 58 4.98 -3.31 -0.16
CA LYS A 58 5.62 -3.64 1.13
C LYS A 58 6.12 -2.40 1.88
N GLU A 59 6.62 -1.39 1.17
CA GLU A 59 7.14 -0.16 1.78
C GLU A 59 6.05 0.84 2.18
N ILE A 60 4.77 0.57 1.88
CA ILE A 60 3.68 1.48 2.20
C ILE A 60 3.21 1.27 3.64
N GLU A 61 3.52 2.27 4.46
CA GLU A 61 3.02 2.46 5.81
C GLU A 61 2.65 3.94 6.01
N LEU A 62 1.43 4.19 6.48
CA LEU A 62 0.90 5.54 6.62
C LEU A 62 0.88 5.98 8.09
N SER A 63 1.15 7.27 8.32
CA SER A 63 1.20 7.83 9.67
C SER A 63 -0.20 7.93 10.32
N ASP A 64 -1.24 8.23 9.54
CA ASP A 64 -2.62 8.19 10.03
C ASP A 64 -3.08 6.74 10.19
N LYS A 65 -3.54 6.41 11.40
CA LYS A 65 -3.92 5.03 11.74
C LYS A 65 -5.11 4.53 10.91
N PHE A 66 -6.08 5.39 10.60
CA PHE A 66 -7.28 4.98 9.86
C PHE A 66 -6.99 4.82 8.37
N GLU A 67 -6.16 5.70 7.81
CA GLU A 67 -5.64 5.52 6.45
C GLU A 67 -4.79 4.25 6.35
N ASN A 68 -3.85 4.05 7.29
CA ASN A 68 -2.99 2.88 7.30
C ASN A 68 -3.81 1.59 7.41
N MET A 69 -4.84 1.54 8.26
CA MET A 69 -5.75 0.39 8.33
C MET A 69 -6.36 0.06 6.95
N GLY A 70 -6.83 1.09 6.22
CA GLY A 70 -7.35 0.92 4.85
C GLY A 70 -6.31 0.33 3.89
N ALA A 71 -5.10 0.90 3.90
CA ALA A 71 -3.99 0.41 3.06
C ALA A 71 -3.59 -1.03 3.41
N GLN A 72 -3.41 -1.35 4.70
CA GLN A 72 -3.00 -2.69 5.13
C GLN A 72 -4.05 -3.75 4.77
N MET A 73 -5.36 -3.45 4.90
CA MET A 73 -6.41 -4.41 4.52
C MET A 73 -6.34 -4.83 3.06
N VAL A 74 -6.16 -3.87 2.14
CA VAL A 74 -6.07 -4.18 0.71
C VAL A 74 -4.75 -4.89 0.38
N LYS A 75 -3.64 -4.47 1.02
CA LYS A 75 -2.34 -5.13 0.86
C LYS A 75 -2.39 -6.60 1.26
N GLU A 76 -3.01 -6.91 2.39
CA GLU A 76 -3.14 -8.29 2.90
C GLU A 76 -3.90 -9.15 1.89
N VAL A 77 -5.10 -8.73 1.47
CA VAL A 77 -5.94 -9.49 0.54
C VAL A 77 -5.27 -9.66 -0.82
N ALA A 78 -4.59 -8.64 -1.34
CA ALA A 78 -3.90 -8.70 -2.62
C ALA A 78 -2.65 -9.61 -2.59
N SER A 79 -1.99 -9.75 -1.43
CA SER A 79 -0.83 -10.64 -1.29
C SER A 79 -1.20 -12.12 -1.43
N HIS A 80 -2.37 -12.51 -0.93
CA HIS A 80 -2.87 -13.88 -1.07
C HIS A 80 -3.08 -14.32 -2.52
N THR A 81 -3.40 -13.38 -3.42
CA THR A 81 -3.51 -13.69 -4.86
C THR A 81 -2.18 -14.19 -5.41
N SER A 82 -1.07 -13.52 -5.09
CA SER A 82 0.26 -13.97 -5.51
C SER A 82 0.71 -15.23 -4.78
N ASP A 83 0.33 -15.45 -3.52
CA ASP A 83 0.71 -16.67 -2.80
C ASP A 83 0.11 -17.92 -3.45
N VAL A 84 -1.11 -17.83 -3.98
CA VAL A 84 -1.82 -18.96 -4.60
C VAL A 84 -1.52 -19.09 -6.09
N ALA A 85 -1.51 -17.96 -6.82
CA ALA A 85 -1.40 -17.95 -8.29
C ALA A 85 0.01 -17.64 -8.81
N GLY A 86 0.92 -17.16 -7.96
CA GLY A 86 2.28 -16.74 -8.33
C GLY A 86 2.38 -15.34 -8.95
N ASP A 87 1.25 -14.66 -9.20
CA ASP A 87 1.15 -13.31 -9.77
C ASP A 87 -0.21 -12.68 -9.39
N GLY A 88 -0.43 -11.40 -9.67
CA GLY A 88 -1.73 -10.72 -9.55
C GLY A 88 -1.92 -9.86 -8.31
N THR A 89 -0.85 -9.49 -7.61
CA THR A 89 -0.92 -8.56 -6.46
C THR A 89 -1.03 -7.08 -6.86
N THR A 90 -0.56 -6.70 -8.05
CA THR A 90 -0.60 -5.31 -8.58
C THR A 90 -1.91 -5.07 -9.32
#